data_AF-A0A812PHR5-F1
#
_entry.id   AF-A0A812PHR5-F1
#
_cell.length_a   1.000
_cell.length_b   1.000
_cell.length_c   1.000
_cell.angle_alpha   90.00
_cell.angle_beta   90.00
_cell.angle_gamma   90.00
#
_symmetry.space_group_name_H-M   'P 1'
#
loop_
_entity.id
_entity.type
_entity.pdbx_description
1 polymer ?
#
loop_
_entity_poly.entity_id
_entity_poly.type
_entity_poly.pdbx_seq_one_letter_code
_entity_poly.pdbx_strand_id
1 'polypeptide(L)'
;MEGKFADIDDAARRVFAKLVRVGQPEPVVDDMMSDTLTLEGSDPFASRMTTEKSPGPGKGLSFLDINCIMPLYFGPTLRPGDSQVFEADWTSAVRGAFERFHMIAATVKDYAAIWLVFSNVVYVVQLILSSVIILGTFFPPEVLRTLCISMSTVALGLSFIFGNLLKEIFESVVLLLVMHPYDVGDRIQLGEGDTLRIYTIQKINIMSTEARDLSNHCIYLKNNALYNEASLVNLGRSLNAVVEIGVTFQTSEMSTTVLHRINQYVALYVHENAHAWVPSYVRSFSPVERGRANCDLAGAVTHCVRVMHRQPWQNIRDIRRDTTDLMYKLLGQLHSWGVDFRNTPQPVHIETNVSKDGATWRFRV
;
A
#
# COMPACT_ATOMS: atom_id res chain seq x y z
N MET A 1 2.65 -34.99 4.37
CA MET A 1 2.99 -33.55 4.24
C MET A 1 2.94 -32.81 5.58
N GLU A 2 2.30 -33.35 6.63
CA GLU A 2 2.20 -32.73 7.96
C GLU A 2 3.56 -32.57 8.69
N GLY A 3 4.51 -33.49 8.50
CA GLY A 3 5.82 -33.41 9.17
C GLY A 3 6.70 -32.21 8.78
N LYS A 4 6.63 -31.76 7.52
CA LYS A 4 7.42 -30.59 7.06
C LYS A 4 6.90 -29.26 7.59
N PHE A 5 5.61 -29.16 7.90
CA PHE A 5 5.03 -27.96 8.51
C PHE A 5 5.37 -27.88 10.00
N ALA A 6 5.44 -29.02 10.69
CA ALA A 6 5.89 -29.08 12.09
C ALA A 6 7.35 -28.62 12.23
N ASP A 7 8.24 -29.05 11.33
CA ASP A 7 9.66 -28.64 11.34
C ASP A 7 9.84 -27.12 11.14
N ILE A 8 8.99 -26.50 10.32
CA ILE A 8 9.02 -25.06 10.07
C ILE A 8 8.48 -24.28 11.28
N ASP A 9 7.41 -24.77 11.93
CA ASP A 9 6.87 -24.15 13.14
C ASP A 9 7.87 -24.25 14.32
N ASP A 10 8.57 -25.38 14.43
CA ASP A 10 9.59 -25.61 15.45
C ASP A 10 10.87 -24.80 15.20
N ALA A 11 11.25 -24.59 13.93
CA ALA A 11 12.32 -23.67 13.56
C ALA A 11 11.94 -22.21 13.87
N ALA A 12 10.70 -21.79 13.57
CA ALA A 12 10.21 -20.45 13.88
C ALA A 12 10.18 -20.18 15.40
N ARG A 13 9.72 -21.15 16.20
CA ARG A 13 9.72 -21.05 17.67
C ARG A 13 11.13 -20.96 18.25
N ARG A 14 12.10 -21.70 17.70
CA ARG A 14 13.51 -21.61 18.12
C ARG A 14 14.13 -20.25 17.81
N VAL A 15 13.85 -19.69 16.64
CA VAL A 15 14.31 -18.35 16.25
C VAL A 15 13.66 -17.29 17.16
N PHE A 16 12.36 -17.41 17.43
CA PHE A 16 11.62 -16.50 18.31
C PHE A 16 12.13 -16.57 19.76
N ALA A 17 12.38 -17.77 20.29
CA ALA A 17 12.95 -17.96 21.63
C ALA A 17 14.37 -17.39 21.74
N LYS A 18 15.16 -17.45 20.67
CA LYS A 18 16.50 -16.88 20.61
C LYS A 18 16.46 -15.35 20.55
N LEU A 19 15.48 -14.77 19.85
CA LEU A 19 15.23 -13.32 19.81
C LEU A 19 14.77 -12.75 21.16
N VAL A 20 13.91 -13.48 21.88
CA VAL A 20 13.38 -13.05 23.19
C VAL A 20 14.45 -13.10 24.30
N ARG A 21 15.46 -13.97 24.19
CA ARG A 21 16.53 -14.11 25.19
C ARG A 21 17.66 -13.09 25.09
N VAL A 22 17.72 -12.27 24.04
CA VAL A 22 18.83 -11.31 23.81
C VAL A 22 18.76 -10.06 24.74
N GLY A 23 17.73 -9.95 25.59
CA GLY A 23 17.56 -8.84 26.54
C GLY A 23 17.50 -9.22 28.03
N GLN A 24 17.88 -10.44 28.41
CA GLN A 24 17.92 -10.88 29.81
C GLN A 24 19.37 -11.24 30.19
N PRO A 25 19.90 -10.77 31.34
CA PRO A 25 21.20 -11.23 31.82
C PRO A 25 21.16 -12.75 32.04
N GLU A 26 22.19 -13.47 31.58
CA GLU A 26 22.29 -14.93 31.77
C GLU A 26 22.21 -15.28 33.26
N PRO A 27 21.48 -16.33 33.65
CA PRO A 27 21.59 -16.87 34.99
C PRO A 27 22.98 -17.48 35.18
N VAL A 28 23.62 -17.10 36.28
CA VAL A 28 24.88 -17.69 36.76
C VAL A 28 24.72 -19.21 36.84
N VAL A 29 25.58 -19.93 36.12
CA VAL A 29 25.73 -21.38 36.21
C VAL A 29 26.45 -21.68 37.52
N ASP A 30 25.71 -22.10 38.55
CA ASP A 30 26.28 -22.86 39.66
C ASP A 30 26.29 -24.33 39.25
N ASP A 31 27.47 -24.82 38.85
CA ASP A 31 27.73 -26.25 38.75
C ASP A 31 28.65 -26.63 39.91
N MET A 32 28.11 -27.38 40.88
CA MET A 32 28.74 -28.59 41.41
C MET A 32 27.91 -29.20 42.55
N MET A 33 27.45 -30.42 42.34
CA MET A 33 27.46 -31.45 43.38
C MET A 33 28.53 -32.47 43.03
N SER A 34 29.63 -32.51 43.79
CA SER A 34 30.04 -33.69 44.58
C SER A 34 31.46 -33.54 45.15
N ASP A 35 31.57 -33.94 46.42
CA ASP A 35 32.69 -34.59 47.10
C ASP A 35 33.83 -33.78 47.79
N THR A 36 33.61 -33.64 49.11
CA THR A 36 34.47 -34.02 50.26
C THR A 36 35.79 -33.29 50.63
N LEU A 37 35.85 -32.91 51.93
CA LEU A 37 37.01 -32.82 52.85
C LEU A 37 38.02 -31.66 52.63
N THR A 38 38.10 -30.64 53.50
CA THR A 38 38.83 -30.62 54.79
C THR A 38 38.79 -29.20 55.40
N LEU A 39 39.20 -29.11 56.67
CA LEU A 39 39.00 -28.05 57.68
C LEU A 39 39.98 -26.85 57.61
N GLU A 40 39.64 -25.81 58.40
CA GLU A 40 40.42 -24.62 58.82
C GLU A 40 40.51 -23.47 57.80
N GLY A 41 40.32 -22.18 58.09
CA GLY A 41 40.07 -21.38 59.28
C GLY A 41 40.30 -19.90 58.92
N SER A 42 39.71 -18.97 59.69
CA SER A 42 39.99 -17.52 59.78
C SER A 42 39.57 -16.55 58.63
N ASP A 43 38.56 -15.73 58.93
CA ASP A 43 38.52 -14.28 58.63
C ASP A 43 39.59 -13.54 59.48
N PRO A 44 40.02 -12.26 59.26
CA PRO A 44 39.26 -11.14 58.65
C PRO A 44 40.06 -10.05 57.88
N PHE A 45 39.31 -9.07 57.35
CA PHE A 45 39.64 -7.62 57.26
C PHE A 45 40.48 -7.05 56.09
N ALA A 46 39.81 -6.12 55.37
CA ALA A 46 40.30 -4.93 54.70
C ALA A 46 41.25 -5.05 53.47
N SER A 47 40.75 -4.61 52.31
CA SER A 47 41.18 -3.37 51.63
C SER A 47 41.12 -3.50 50.09
N ARG A 48 40.18 -2.82 49.45
CA ARG A 48 40.43 -1.92 48.30
C ARG A 48 39.12 -1.38 47.72
N MET A 49 38.87 -0.13 48.04
CA MET A 49 37.98 0.74 47.29
C MET A 49 38.84 1.36 46.17
N THR A 50 38.63 0.94 44.91
CA THR A 50 39.07 1.71 43.74
C THR A 50 38.08 1.51 42.60
N THR A 51 37.25 2.54 42.41
CA THR A 51 36.76 3.04 41.11
C THR A 51 36.17 2.02 40.14
N GLU A 52 34.87 1.76 40.25
CA GLU A 52 34.11 1.13 39.17
C GLU A 52 33.52 2.21 38.24
N LYS A 53 33.83 2.02 36.96
CA LYS A 53 33.63 2.93 35.83
C LYS A 53 32.18 2.82 35.37
N SER A 54 31.55 3.97 35.12
CA SER A 54 30.22 4.08 34.48
C SER A 54 30.09 3.14 33.25
N PRO A 55 28.97 2.41 33.08
CA PRO A 55 28.83 1.48 31.97
C PRO A 55 28.71 2.26 30.65
N GLY A 56 29.62 1.96 29.72
CA GLY A 56 29.63 2.52 28.37
C GLY A 56 28.43 2.07 27.52
N PRO A 57 28.17 2.74 26.39
CA PRO A 57 26.99 2.51 25.58
C PRO A 57 27.04 1.12 24.94
N GLY A 58 25.92 0.40 25.04
CA GLY A 58 25.77 -0.93 24.44
C GLY A 58 26.13 -0.92 22.95
N LYS A 59 26.88 -1.94 22.51
CA LYS A 59 27.18 -2.16 21.10
C LYS A 59 25.88 -2.27 20.32
N GLY A 60 25.56 -1.26 19.51
CA GLY A 60 24.53 -1.37 18.48
C GLY A 60 24.91 -2.44 17.47
N LEU A 61 23.92 -3.22 17.01
CA LEU A 61 24.10 -4.23 15.97
C LEU A 61 24.63 -3.59 14.68
N SER A 62 25.63 -4.21 14.06
CA SER A 62 26.16 -3.74 12.79
C SER A 62 25.18 -4.05 11.66
N PHE A 63 25.14 -3.22 10.62
CA PHE A 63 24.27 -3.42 9.45
C PHE A 63 24.48 -4.78 8.76
N LEU A 64 25.69 -5.33 8.84
CA LEU A 64 26.03 -6.62 8.26
C LEU A 64 25.34 -7.79 8.99
N ASP A 65 25.22 -7.69 10.32
CA ASP A 65 24.53 -8.68 11.16
C ASP A 65 23.02 -8.67 10.92
N ILE A 66 22.47 -7.48 10.64
CA ILE A 66 21.06 -7.25 10.34
C ILE A 66 20.64 -7.91 9.01
N ASN A 67 21.47 -7.82 7.97
CA ASN A 67 21.21 -8.48 6.68
C ASN A 67 21.26 -10.01 6.75
N CYS A 68 21.84 -10.56 7.81
CA CYS A 68 21.83 -12.00 8.07
C CYS A 68 20.48 -12.47 8.66
N ILE A 69 19.76 -11.57 9.35
CA ILE A 69 18.49 -11.84 10.02
C ILE A 69 17.28 -11.50 9.12
N MET A 70 17.39 -10.46 8.29
CA MET A 70 16.37 -10.07 7.31
C MET A 70 16.97 -10.09 5.89
N PRO A 71 16.33 -10.76 4.91
CA PRO A 71 16.80 -10.71 3.52
C PRO A 71 16.90 -9.25 3.05
N LEU A 72 17.91 -8.94 2.23
CA LEU A 72 18.36 -7.60 1.78
C LEU A 72 17.26 -6.61 1.29
N TYR A 73 16.03 -7.07 1.07
CA TYR A 73 14.87 -6.24 0.71
C TYR A 73 14.00 -5.75 1.89
N PHE A 74 14.29 -6.20 3.11
CA PHE A 74 13.49 -5.96 4.32
C PHE A 74 14.25 -5.15 5.39
N GLY A 75 15.50 -4.77 5.11
CA GLY A 75 16.34 -4.05 6.06
C GLY A 75 16.00 -2.56 6.18
N PRO A 76 16.33 -1.91 7.31
CA PRO A 76 16.23 -0.47 7.47
C PRO A 76 17.12 0.23 6.44
N THR A 77 16.58 1.27 5.79
CA THR A 77 17.34 2.08 4.83
C THR A 77 18.39 2.89 5.57
N LEU A 78 19.67 2.54 5.40
CA LEU A 78 20.78 3.35 5.88
C LEU A 78 20.79 4.70 5.16
N ARG A 79 20.93 5.78 5.92
CA ARG A 79 21.22 7.11 5.36
C ARG A 79 22.64 7.08 4.77
N PRO A 80 22.91 7.77 3.65
CA PRO A 80 24.27 7.83 3.11
C PRO A 80 25.22 8.48 4.13
N GLY A 81 26.15 7.70 4.68
CA GLY A 81 27.17 8.17 5.63
C GLY A 81 27.01 7.66 7.08
N ASP A 82 25.88 7.06 7.43
CA ASP A 82 25.67 6.52 8.79
C ASP A 82 26.08 5.04 8.86
N SER A 83 26.85 4.68 9.90
CA SER A 83 27.28 3.30 10.18
C SER A 83 26.38 2.58 11.20
N GLN A 84 25.39 3.28 11.76
CA GLN A 84 24.49 2.77 12.78
C GLN A 84 23.03 2.91 12.34
N VAL A 85 22.24 1.88 12.63
CA VAL A 85 20.80 1.85 12.40
C VAL A 85 20.09 2.43 13.62
N PHE A 86 19.29 3.48 13.43
CA PHE A 86 18.47 4.05 14.49
C PHE A 86 17.32 3.12 14.89
N GLU A 87 16.92 3.15 16.17
CA GLU A 87 15.82 2.32 16.71
C GLU A 87 14.49 2.51 15.95
N ALA A 88 14.19 3.74 15.51
CA ALA A 88 13.01 4.04 14.70
C ALA A 88 13.04 3.38 13.31
N ASP A 89 14.21 3.38 12.67
CA ASP A 89 14.41 2.75 11.37
C ASP A 89 14.37 1.22 11.51
N TRP A 90 14.93 0.68 12.59
CA TRP A 90 14.85 -0.74 12.92
C TRP A 90 13.42 -1.21 13.18
N THR A 91 12.68 -0.50 14.04
CA THR A 91 11.29 -0.86 14.39
C THR A 91 10.34 -0.76 13.20
N SER A 92 10.55 0.22 12.31
CA SER A 92 9.78 0.32 11.06
C SER A 92 10.14 -0.80 10.07
N ALA A 93 11.42 -1.17 9.95
CA ALA A 93 11.86 -2.30 9.14
C ALA A 93 11.28 -3.64 9.63
N VAL A 94 11.36 -3.91 10.94
CA VAL A 94 10.80 -5.12 11.55
C VAL A 94 9.28 -5.17 11.40
N ARG A 95 8.59 -4.04 11.59
CA ARG A 95 7.15 -3.94 11.34
C ARG A 95 6.80 -4.24 9.89
N GLY A 96 7.50 -3.61 8.95
CA GLY A 96 7.28 -3.82 7.52
C GLY A 96 7.56 -5.26 7.09
N ALA A 97 8.58 -5.91 7.66
CA ALA A 97 8.85 -7.31 7.44
C ALA A 97 7.72 -8.20 7.96
N PHE A 98 7.25 -7.97 9.19
CA PHE A 98 6.13 -8.72 9.78
C PHE A 98 4.85 -8.56 8.95
N GLU A 99 4.50 -7.33 8.56
CA GLU A 99 3.34 -7.06 7.71
C GLU A 99 3.43 -7.80 6.38
N ARG A 100 4.61 -7.83 5.74
CA ARG A 100 4.83 -8.58 4.50
C ARG A 100 4.75 -10.09 4.69
N PHE A 101 5.31 -10.66 5.76
CA PHE A 101 5.14 -12.08 6.06
C PHE A 101 3.67 -12.43 6.30
N HIS A 102 2.94 -11.55 6.99
CA HIS A 102 1.50 -11.73 7.18
C HIS A 102 0.73 -11.69 5.85
N MET A 103 1.07 -10.76 4.96
CA MET A 103 0.48 -10.70 3.61
C MET A 103 0.81 -11.96 2.79
N ILE A 104 2.06 -12.45 2.83
CA ILE A 104 2.45 -13.70 2.14
C ILE A 104 1.68 -14.89 2.71
N ALA A 105 1.51 -14.98 4.03
CA ALA A 105 0.74 -16.05 4.63
C ALA A 105 -0.75 -15.98 4.22
N ALA A 106 -1.30 -14.77 4.11
CA ALA A 106 -2.65 -14.55 3.62
C ALA A 106 -2.79 -14.97 2.14
N THR A 107 -1.84 -14.60 1.27
CA THR A 107 -1.87 -15.00 -0.14
C THR A 107 -1.72 -16.52 -0.30
N VAL A 108 -0.82 -17.17 0.45
CA VAL A 108 -0.67 -18.64 0.44
C VAL A 108 -1.96 -19.34 0.85
N LYS A 109 -2.66 -18.83 1.87
CA LYS A 109 -3.95 -19.37 2.30
C LYS A 109 -5.00 -19.26 1.19
N ASP A 110 -5.05 -18.12 0.50
CA ASP A 110 -5.98 -17.91 -0.60
C ASP A 110 -5.65 -18.83 -1.80
N TYR A 111 -4.37 -19.05 -2.10
CA TYR A 111 -3.95 -20.05 -3.11
C TYR A 111 -4.37 -21.48 -2.75
N ALA A 112 -4.35 -21.87 -1.48
CA ALA A 112 -4.81 -23.20 -1.07
C ALA A 112 -6.31 -23.41 -1.35
N ALA A 113 -7.14 -22.39 -1.15
CA ALA A 113 -8.56 -22.44 -1.47
C ALA A 113 -8.80 -22.55 -2.98
N ILE A 114 -8.04 -21.77 -3.78
CA ILE A 114 -8.11 -21.83 -5.24
C ILE A 114 -7.67 -23.21 -5.75
N TRP A 115 -6.58 -23.76 -5.19
CA TRP A 115 -6.06 -25.08 -5.55
C TRP A 115 -7.08 -26.20 -5.31
N LEU A 116 -7.81 -26.16 -4.20
CA LEU A 116 -8.86 -27.14 -3.91
C LEU A 116 -9.94 -27.14 -5.01
N VAL A 117 -10.39 -25.95 -5.43
CA VAL A 117 -11.40 -25.83 -6.50
C VAL A 117 -10.83 -26.32 -7.82
N PHE A 118 -9.60 -25.98 -8.16
CA PHE A 118 -8.93 -26.46 -9.37
C PHE A 118 -8.81 -27.99 -9.39
N SER A 119 -8.39 -28.60 -8.29
CA SER A 119 -8.32 -30.06 -8.15
C SER A 119 -9.68 -30.73 -8.37
N ASN A 120 -10.76 -30.14 -7.88
CA ASN A 120 -12.11 -30.66 -8.09
C ASN A 120 -12.51 -30.59 -9.57
N VAL A 121 -12.19 -29.49 -10.27
CA VAL A 121 -12.44 -29.36 -11.72
C VAL A 121 -11.67 -30.42 -12.50
N VAL A 122 -10.38 -30.60 -12.21
CA VAL A 122 -9.55 -31.63 -12.85
C VAL A 122 -10.10 -33.03 -12.59
N TYR A 123 -10.55 -33.31 -11.36
CA TYR A 123 -11.17 -34.58 -11.00
C TYR A 123 -12.46 -34.84 -11.80
N VAL A 124 -13.31 -33.83 -11.97
CA VAL A 124 -14.53 -33.94 -12.79
C VAL A 124 -14.19 -34.23 -14.25
N VAL A 125 -13.19 -33.53 -14.82
CA VAL A 125 -12.73 -33.79 -16.20
C VAL A 125 -12.18 -35.21 -16.33
N GLN A 126 -11.40 -35.68 -15.36
CA GLN A 126 -10.87 -37.04 -15.33
C GLN A 126 -12.00 -38.09 -15.20
N LEU A 127 -13.03 -37.80 -14.41
CA LEU A 127 -14.23 -38.64 -14.31
C LEU A 127 -14.97 -38.72 -15.64
N ILE A 128 -15.13 -37.61 -16.35
CA ILE A 128 -15.77 -37.61 -17.68
C ILE A 128 -14.92 -38.44 -18.65
N LEU A 129 -13.60 -38.21 -18.72
CA LEU A 129 -12.72 -38.95 -19.63
C LEU A 129 -12.72 -40.45 -19.33
N SER A 130 -12.59 -40.83 -18.06
CA SER A 130 -12.65 -42.24 -17.64
C SER A 130 -14.02 -42.86 -17.92
N SER A 131 -15.11 -42.12 -17.72
CA SER A 131 -16.46 -42.59 -18.07
C SER A 131 -16.58 -42.86 -19.57
N VAL A 132 -16.05 -42.00 -20.44
CA VAL A 132 -16.06 -42.18 -21.90
C VAL A 132 -15.29 -43.44 -22.29
N ILE A 133 -14.12 -43.68 -21.69
CA ILE A 133 -13.29 -44.87 -21.96
C ILE A 133 -14.02 -46.15 -21.50
N ILE A 134 -14.61 -46.14 -20.30
CA ILE A 134 -15.36 -47.28 -19.77
C ILE A 134 -16.58 -47.57 -20.66
N LEU A 135 -17.42 -46.56 -20.92
CA LEU A 135 -18.60 -46.70 -21.78
C LEU A 135 -18.24 -47.19 -23.19
N GLY A 136 -17.12 -46.71 -23.76
CA GLY A 136 -16.63 -47.16 -25.05
C GLY A 136 -16.10 -48.60 -25.08
N THR A 137 -15.71 -49.15 -23.93
CA THR A 137 -15.23 -50.55 -23.83
C THR A 137 -16.38 -51.53 -23.59
N PHE A 138 -17.42 -51.13 -22.85
CA PHE A 138 -18.51 -52.01 -22.45
C PHE A 138 -19.74 -52.00 -23.38
N PHE A 139 -19.97 -50.92 -24.14
CA PHE A 139 -21.16 -50.78 -24.99
C PHE A 139 -20.81 -50.77 -26.49
N PRO A 140 -21.71 -51.29 -27.36
CA PRO A 140 -21.54 -51.21 -28.80
C PRO A 140 -21.62 -49.75 -29.31
N PRO A 141 -20.95 -49.41 -30.43
CA PRO A 141 -20.78 -48.04 -30.89
C PRO A 141 -22.11 -47.32 -31.21
N GLU A 142 -23.15 -48.03 -31.62
CA GLU A 142 -24.46 -47.43 -31.94
C GLU A 142 -25.20 -46.91 -30.70
N VAL A 143 -25.07 -47.62 -29.58
CA VAL A 143 -25.64 -47.20 -28.30
C VAL A 143 -24.87 -46.00 -27.77
N LEU A 144 -23.53 -46.02 -27.85
CA LEU A 144 -22.68 -44.91 -27.45
C LEU A 144 -22.98 -43.64 -28.27
N ARG A 145 -23.14 -43.76 -29.58
CA ARG A 145 -23.51 -42.64 -30.46
C ARG A 145 -24.83 -42.00 -30.04
N THR A 146 -25.84 -42.82 -29.75
CA THR A 146 -27.16 -42.33 -29.33
C THR A 146 -27.09 -41.61 -27.97
N LEU A 147 -26.35 -42.19 -27.00
CA LEU A 147 -26.11 -41.58 -25.70
C LEU A 147 -25.36 -40.26 -25.82
N CYS A 148 -24.27 -40.21 -26.60
CA CYS A 148 -23.50 -38.99 -26.84
C CYS A 148 -24.35 -37.89 -27.47
N ILE A 149 -25.19 -38.19 -28.46
CA ILE A 149 -26.08 -37.21 -29.08
C ILE A 149 -27.10 -36.67 -28.07
N SER A 150 -27.71 -37.54 -27.26
CA SER A 150 -28.66 -37.13 -26.24
C SER A 150 -28.01 -36.24 -25.16
N MET A 151 -26.83 -36.63 -24.66
CA MET A 151 -26.06 -35.87 -23.68
C MET A 151 -25.55 -34.54 -24.27
N SER A 152 -25.19 -34.51 -25.55
CA SER A 152 -24.76 -33.27 -26.23
C SER A 152 -25.91 -32.28 -26.34
N THR A 153 -27.13 -32.76 -26.61
CA THR A 153 -28.32 -31.90 -26.66
C THR A 153 -28.63 -31.31 -25.28
N VAL A 154 -28.52 -32.11 -24.22
CA VAL A 154 -28.68 -31.64 -22.84
C VAL A 154 -27.57 -30.65 -22.46
N ALA A 155 -26.32 -30.96 -22.77
CA ALA A 155 -25.18 -30.07 -22.51
C ALA A 155 -25.31 -28.74 -23.26
N LEU A 156 -25.79 -28.76 -24.50
CA LEU A 156 -26.10 -27.56 -25.27
C LEU A 156 -27.20 -26.74 -24.59
N GLY A 157 -28.29 -27.37 -24.14
CA GLY A 157 -29.33 -26.70 -23.35
C GLY A 157 -28.79 -26.06 -22.07
N LEU A 158 -27.94 -26.79 -21.33
CA LEU A 158 -27.27 -26.27 -20.12
C LEU A 158 -26.31 -25.12 -20.44
N SER A 159 -25.67 -25.12 -21.60
CA SER A 159 -24.76 -24.03 -22.00
C SER A 159 -25.49 -22.68 -22.17
N PHE A 160 -26.74 -22.69 -22.60
CA PHE A 160 -27.54 -21.46 -22.68
C PHE A 160 -27.96 -20.94 -21.30
N ILE A 161 -28.11 -21.83 -20.32
CA ILE A 161 -28.50 -21.45 -18.95
C ILE A 161 -27.28 -20.98 -18.15
N PHE A 162 -26.17 -21.74 -18.21
CA PHE A 162 -24.98 -21.53 -17.37
C PHE A 162 -23.83 -20.81 -18.10
N GLY A 163 -23.96 -20.52 -19.39
CA GLY A 163 -22.89 -19.90 -20.18
C GLY A 163 -22.40 -18.58 -19.60
N ASN A 164 -23.31 -17.72 -19.14
CA ASN A 164 -22.96 -16.45 -18.49
C ASN A 164 -22.23 -16.67 -17.17
N LEU A 165 -22.65 -17.65 -16.36
CA LEU A 165 -21.97 -17.98 -15.11
C LEU A 165 -20.54 -18.48 -15.36
N LEU A 166 -20.36 -19.37 -16.35
CA LEU A 166 -19.04 -19.86 -16.73
C LEU A 166 -18.13 -18.74 -17.24
N LYS A 167 -18.68 -17.80 -18.01
CA LYS A 167 -17.97 -16.59 -18.44
C LYS A 167 -17.53 -15.75 -17.25
N GLU A 168 -18.42 -15.48 -16.29
CA GLU A 168 -18.10 -14.71 -15.08
C GLU A 168 -17.00 -15.37 -14.25
N ILE A 169 -17.06 -16.69 -14.07
CA ILE A 169 -16.04 -17.45 -13.35
C ILE A 169 -14.71 -17.40 -14.11
N PHE A 170 -14.72 -17.60 -15.42
CA PHE A 170 -13.51 -17.61 -16.23
C PHE A 170 -12.78 -16.26 -16.17
N GLU A 171 -13.49 -15.15 -16.40
CA GLU A 171 -12.92 -13.80 -16.31
C GLU A 171 -12.34 -13.52 -14.92
N SER A 172 -13.04 -13.96 -13.87
CA SER A 172 -12.58 -13.82 -12.49
C SER A 172 -11.30 -14.63 -12.22
N VAL A 173 -11.20 -15.88 -12.72
CA VAL A 173 -10.01 -16.72 -12.56
C VAL A 173 -8.82 -16.15 -13.33
N VAL A 174 -9.03 -15.66 -14.56
CA VAL A 174 -7.97 -15.02 -15.36
C VAL A 174 -7.45 -13.76 -14.66
N LEU A 175 -8.34 -12.93 -14.10
CA LEU A 175 -7.93 -11.75 -13.32
C LEU A 175 -7.01 -12.13 -12.15
N LEU A 176 -7.38 -13.15 -11.37
CA LEU A 176 -6.67 -13.51 -10.15
C LEU A 176 -5.36 -14.28 -10.40
N LEU A 177 -5.35 -15.22 -11.35
CA LEU A 177 -4.23 -16.13 -11.57
C LEU A 177 -3.27 -15.68 -12.68
N VAL A 178 -3.79 -15.03 -13.72
CA VAL A 178 -2.99 -14.68 -14.90
C VAL A 178 -2.55 -13.22 -14.82
N MET A 179 -3.50 -12.30 -14.71
CA MET A 179 -3.19 -10.86 -14.72
C MET A 179 -2.64 -10.40 -13.38
N HIS A 180 -3.24 -10.90 -12.29
CA HIS A 180 -2.86 -10.65 -10.91
C HIS A 180 -2.48 -9.18 -10.61
N PRO A 181 -3.40 -8.22 -10.85
CA PRO A 181 -3.10 -6.79 -10.78
C PRO A 181 -2.94 -6.27 -9.35
N TYR A 182 -3.47 -6.96 -8.35
CA TYR A 182 -3.41 -6.58 -6.94
C TYR A 182 -3.40 -7.80 -6.02
N ASP A 183 -2.90 -7.58 -4.82
CA ASP A 183 -2.73 -8.58 -3.77
C ASP A 183 -3.53 -8.24 -2.51
N VAL A 184 -3.61 -9.20 -1.59
CA VAL A 184 -4.15 -8.95 -0.25
C VAL A 184 -3.29 -7.92 0.47
N GLY A 185 -3.93 -6.86 0.98
CA GLY A 185 -3.27 -5.73 1.65
C GLY A 185 -3.02 -4.53 0.73
N ASP A 186 -3.13 -4.67 -0.59
CA ASP A 186 -2.96 -3.55 -1.51
C ASP A 186 -4.11 -2.55 -1.40
N ARG A 187 -3.78 -1.27 -1.63
CA ARG A 187 -4.76 -0.22 -1.88
C ARG A 187 -4.96 -0.08 -3.38
N ILE A 188 -6.19 -0.29 -3.82
CA ILE A 188 -6.59 -0.08 -5.20
C ILE A 188 -7.48 1.14 -5.30
N GLN A 189 -7.36 1.85 -6.40
CA GLN A 189 -8.20 2.98 -6.75
C GLN A 189 -9.02 2.58 -7.98
N LEU A 190 -10.34 2.72 -7.86
CA LEU A 190 -11.33 2.36 -8.88
C LEU A 190 -12.20 3.57 -9.23
N GLY A 191 -12.67 3.60 -10.48
CA GLY A 191 -13.50 4.66 -11.04
C GLY A 191 -12.70 5.82 -11.66
N GLU A 192 -13.45 6.74 -12.27
CA GLU A 192 -12.91 7.95 -12.90
C GLU A 192 -13.64 9.20 -12.38
N GLY A 193 -12.94 10.33 -12.35
CA GLY A 193 -13.49 11.63 -11.94
C GLY A 193 -14.08 11.61 -10.51
N ASP A 194 -15.31 12.10 -10.37
CA ASP A 194 -16.01 12.23 -9.08
C ASP A 194 -16.40 10.89 -8.43
N THR A 195 -16.31 9.78 -9.17
CA THR A 195 -16.63 8.44 -8.65
C THR A 195 -15.41 7.70 -8.08
N LEU A 196 -14.26 8.37 -8.02
CA LEU A 196 -13.01 7.81 -7.55
C LEU A 196 -13.12 7.32 -6.11
N ARG A 197 -12.86 6.02 -5.89
CA ARG A 197 -12.83 5.42 -4.56
C ARG A 197 -11.58 4.59 -4.35
N ILE A 198 -11.06 4.65 -3.13
CA ILE A 198 -9.86 3.92 -2.72
C ILE A 198 -10.30 2.80 -1.79
N TYR A 199 -9.97 1.57 -2.15
CA TYR A 199 -10.28 0.39 -1.38
C TYR A 199 -9.00 -0.32 -0.94
N THR A 200 -8.99 -0.88 0.27
CA THR A 200 -7.93 -1.76 0.77
C THR A 200 -8.40 -3.21 0.67
N ILE A 201 -7.65 -4.05 -0.03
CA ILE A 201 -8.00 -5.45 -0.25
C ILE A 201 -7.76 -6.25 1.04
N GLN A 202 -8.77 -6.98 1.51
CA GLN A 202 -8.66 -7.81 2.71
C GLN A 202 -8.61 -9.30 2.40
N LYS A 203 -9.45 -9.74 1.48
CA LYS A 203 -9.56 -11.15 1.14
C LYS A 203 -9.99 -11.30 -0.30
N ILE A 204 -9.38 -12.26 -0.98
CA ILE A 204 -9.71 -12.57 -2.37
C ILE A 204 -10.46 -13.91 -2.39
N ASN A 205 -11.70 -13.90 -2.86
CA ASN A 205 -12.41 -15.12 -3.25
C ASN A 205 -12.41 -15.24 -4.78
N ILE A 206 -12.78 -16.40 -5.30
CA ILE A 206 -12.74 -16.68 -6.75
C ILE A 206 -13.64 -15.72 -7.53
N MET A 207 -14.89 -15.52 -7.10
CA MET A 207 -15.85 -14.65 -7.82
C MET A 207 -15.92 -13.22 -7.30
N SER A 208 -15.46 -12.97 -6.08
CA SER A 208 -15.54 -11.66 -5.44
C SER A 208 -14.32 -11.37 -4.58
N THR A 209 -13.96 -10.11 -4.52
CA THR A 209 -12.91 -9.60 -3.63
C THR A 209 -13.57 -8.78 -2.52
N GLU A 210 -13.24 -9.10 -1.26
CA GLU A 210 -13.66 -8.33 -0.10
C GLU A 210 -12.64 -7.21 0.13
N ALA A 211 -13.13 -5.98 0.09
CA ALA A 211 -12.33 -4.78 0.24
C ALA A 211 -12.93 -3.85 1.29
N ARG A 212 -12.10 -2.96 1.85
CA ARG A 212 -12.54 -1.92 2.77
C ARG A 212 -12.34 -0.54 2.21
N ASP A 213 -13.36 0.29 2.36
CA ASP A 213 -13.29 1.71 2.04
C ASP A 213 -12.54 2.50 3.14
N LEU A 214 -12.22 3.76 2.87
CA LEU A 214 -11.62 4.69 3.84
C LEU A 214 -12.50 4.89 5.09
N SER A 215 -13.81 4.75 4.94
CA SER A 215 -14.78 4.77 6.04
C SER A 215 -14.92 3.41 6.75
N ASN A 216 -14.04 2.45 6.47
CA ASN A 216 -14.02 1.11 7.05
C ASN A 216 -15.26 0.23 6.74
N HIS A 217 -16.03 0.57 5.70
CA HIS A 217 -17.12 -0.28 5.21
C HIS A 217 -16.55 -1.53 4.53
N CYS A 218 -17.14 -2.70 4.81
CA CYS A 218 -16.85 -3.92 4.07
C CYS A 218 -17.65 -3.94 2.76
N ILE A 219 -16.94 -4.04 1.64
CA ILE A 219 -17.50 -3.96 0.29
C ILE A 219 -17.07 -5.20 -0.48
N TYR A 220 -18.02 -5.82 -1.17
CA TYR A 220 -17.78 -6.94 -2.06
C TYR A 220 -17.73 -6.47 -3.51
N LEU A 221 -16.55 -6.57 -4.11
CA LEU A 221 -16.32 -6.26 -5.52
C LEU A 221 -16.40 -7.56 -6.33
N LYS A 222 -17.15 -7.56 -7.44
CA LYS A 222 -17.20 -8.72 -8.34
C LYS A 222 -15.93 -8.75 -9.20
N ASN A 223 -15.26 -9.90 -9.25
CA ASN A 223 -13.99 -10.01 -9.98
C ASN A 223 -14.19 -9.91 -11.50
N ASN A 224 -15.31 -10.41 -12.05
CA ASN A 224 -15.67 -10.18 -13.45
C ASN A 224 -15.82 -8.67 -13.75
N ALA A 225 -16.41 -7.89 -12.85
CA ALA A 225 -16.55 -6.45 -13.06
C ALA A 225 -15.17 -5.78 -13.06
N LEU A 226 -14.29 -6.17 -12.13
CA LEU A 226 -12.90 -5.68 -12.09
C LEU A 226 -12.07 -6.10 -13.31
N TYR A 227 -12.36 -7.25 -13.91
CA TYR A 227 -11.72 -7.69 -15.16
C TYR A 227 -12.11 -6.80 -16.35
N ASN A 228 -13.36 -6.35 -16.39
CA ASN A 228 -13.89 -5.49 -17.45
C ASN A 228 -13.69 -3.99 -17.17
N GLU A 229 -13.22 -3.62 -15.99
CA GLU A 229 -12.95 -2.23 -15.60
C GLU A 229 -11.79 -1.67 -16.44
N ALA A 230 -12.00 -0.51 -17.06
CA ALA A 230 -11.00 0.10 -17.94
C ALA A 230 -9.76 0.61 -17.18
N SER A 231 -9.94 1.03 -15.92
CA SER A 231 -8.92 1.70 -15.11
C SER A 231 -8.90 1.13 -13.69
N LEU A 232 -7.92 0.27 -13.41
CA LEU A 232 -7.56 -0.16 -12.06
C LEU A 232 -6.16 0.34 -11.72
N VAL A 233 -6.07 1.21 -10.72
CA VAL A 233 -4.78 1.75 -10.26
C VAL A 233 -4.38 1.08 -8.95
N ASN A 234 -3.26 0.38 -8.94
CA ASN A 234 -2.69 -0.19 -7.72
C ASN A 234 -1.72 0.80 -7.06
N LEU A 235 -2.10 1.33 -5.90
CA LEU A 235 -1.31 2.29 -5.14
C LEU A 235 -0.12 1.65 -4.42
N GLY A 236 -0.19 0.34 -4.14
CA GLY A 236 0.91 -0.47 -3.60
C GLY A 236 2.06 -0.61 -4.58
N ARG A 237 1.74 -0.89 -5.85
CA ARG A 237 2.73 -1.05 -6.93
C ARG A 237 3.20 0.31 -7.51
N SER A 238 2.45 1.38 -7.26
CA SER A 238 2.81 2.74 -7.67
C SER A 238 3.85 3.36 -6.74
N LEU A 239 5.12 3.09 -7.04
CA LEU A 239 6.27 3.65 -6.33
C LEU A 239 6.38 5.17 -6.56
N ASN A 240 6.99 5.85 -5.58
CA ASN A 240 7.27 7.28 -5.60
C ASN A 240 6.05 8.16 -5.92
N ALA A 241 5.23 8.42 -4.91
CA ALA A 241 4.02 9.22 -5.08
C ALA A 241 4.33 10.65 -5.57
N VAL A 242 3.64 11.12 -6.61
CA VAL A 242 3.76 12.50 -7.10
C VAL A 242 2.61 13.33 -6.57
N VAL A 243 2.92 14.32 -5.75
CA VAL A 243 1.92 15.23 -5.17
C VAL A 243 1.94 16.55 -5.91
N GLU A 244 0.75 17.10 -6.16
CA GLU A 244 0.56 18.40 -6.77
C GLU A 244 0.10 19.41 -5.72
N ILE A 245 0.80 20.54 -5.64
CA ILE A 245 0.46 21.66 -4.78
C ILE A 245 0.08 22.83 -5.69
N GLY A 246 -1.20 23.17 -5.70
CA GLY A 246 -1.73 24.34 -6.42
C GLY A 246 -1.73 25.56 -5.52
N VAL A 247 -1.21 26.68 -6.02
CA VAL A 247 -1.29 27.99 -5.39
C VAL A 247 -2.01 28.93 -6.34
N THR A 248 -3.14 29.48 -5.88
CA THR A 248 -3.98 30.37 -6.68
C THR A 248 -3.70 31.82 -6.30
N PHE A 249 -3.40 32.65 -7.31
CA PHE A 249 -3.06 34.07 -7.16
C PHE A 249 -3.99 34.92 -8.00
N GLN A 250 -4.16 36.21 -7.66
CA GLN A 250 -4.76 37.16 -8.58
C GLN A 250 -3.81 37.44 -9.75
N THR A 251 -4.36 37.60 -10.96
CA THR A 251 -3.54 37.83 -12.18
C THR A 251 -2.63 39.06 -12.04
N SER A 252 -3.08 40.10 -11.32
CA SER A 252 -2.29 41.32 -11.06
C SER A 252 -1.07 41.08 -10.18
N GLU A 253 -1.10 40.06 -9.33
CA GLU A 253 -0.04 39.72 -8.38
C GLU A 253 0.93 38.68 -8.94
N MET A 254 0.53 38.02 -10.05
CA MET A 254 1.33 37.00 -10.72
C MET A 254 2.46 37.64 -11.56
N SER A 255 3.60 37.89 -10.91
CA SER A 255 4.85 38.22 -11.59
C SER A 255 5.69 36.97 -11.85
N THR A 256 6.39 36.92 -12.99
CA THR A 256 7.38 35.87 -13.30
C THR A 256 8.45 35.72 -12.21
N THR A 257 8.77 36.82 -11.53
CA THR A 257 9.71 36.85 -10.41
C THR A 257 9.20 36.08 -9.20
N VAL A 258 7.91 36.16 -8.88
CA VAL A 258 7.28 35.44 -7.76
C VAL A 258 7.24 33.95 -8.05
N LEU A 259 6.88 33.56 -9.27
CA LEU A 259 6.89 32.14 -9.69
C LEU A 259 8.29 31.53 -9.60
N HIS A 260 9.32 32.28 -10.04
CA HIS A 260 10.70 31.83 -9.92
C HIS A 260 11.11 31.63 -8.45
N ARG A 261 10.73 32.55 -7.56
CA ARG A 261 11.00 32.42 -6.11
C ARG A 261 10.30 31.20 -5.50
N ILE A 262 9.04 30.93 -5.87
CA ILE A 262 8.30 29.74 -5.42
C ILE A 262 9.06 28.47 -5.84
N ASN A 263 9.42 28.38 -7.12
CA ASN A 263 10.13 27.22 -7.66
C ASN A 263 11.48 27.02 -6.98
N GLN A 264 12.24 28.10 -6.75
CA GLN A 264 13.52 28.06 -6.05
C GLN A 264 13.35 27.62 -4.60
N TYR A 265 12.35 28.15 -3.89
CA TYR A 265 12.09 27.79 -2.49
C TYR A 265 11.69 26.33 -2.34
N VAL A 266 10.77 25.84 -3.19
CA VAL A 266 10.35 24.43 -3.18
C VAL A 266 11.53 23.52 -3.54
N ALA A 267 12.35 23.87 -4.52
CA ALA A 267 13.53 23.09 -4.88
C ALA A 267 14.54 22.99 -3.72
N LEU A 268 14.81 24.11 -3.02
CA LEU A 268 15.67 24.12 -1.84
C LEU A 268 15.08 23.26 -0.71
N TYR A 269 13.79 23.41 -0.43
CA TYR A 269 13.10 22.61 0.59
C TYR A 269 13.20 21.11 0.33
N VAL A 270 12.94 20.70 -0.92
CA VAL A 270 13.01 19.30 -1.34
C VAL A 270 14.44 18.78 -1.21
N HIS A 271 15.45 19.61 -1.52
CA HIS A 271 16.86 19.24 -1.37
C HIS A 271 17.27 19.10 0.10
N GLU A 272 16.80 19.98 0.98
CA GLU A 272 17.03 19.88 2.44
C GLU A 272 16.33 18.66 3.04
N ASN A 273 15.15 18.31 2.53
CA ASN A 273 14.34 17.17 2.99
C ASN A 273 14.43 15.96 2.05
N ALA A 274 15.64 15.68 1.55
CA ALA A 274 15.91 14.58 0.62
C ALA A 274 15.63 13.17 1.18
N HIS A 275 15.34 13.05 2.48
CA HIS A 275 14.93 11.80 3.13
C HIS A 275 13.48 11.42 2.81
N ALA A 276 12.58 12.41 2.67
CA ALA A 276 11.17 12.20 2.34
C ALA A 276 10.91 12.40 0.84
N TRP A 277 11.59 13.37 0.22
CA TRP A 277 11.36 13.78 -1.16
C TRP A 277 12.49 13.35 -2.12
N VAL A 278 12.19 13.38 -3.41
CA VAL A 278 13.14 13.11 -4.50
C VAL A 278 13.60 14.44 -5.12
N PRO A 279 14.85 14.90 -4.85
CA PRO A 279 15.34 16.22 -5.29
C PRO A 279 15.40 16.41 -6.80
N SER A 280 15.53 15.34 -7.58
CA SER A 280 15.59 15.41 -9.04
C SER A 280 14.22 15.67 -9.70
N TYR A 281 13.11 15.58 -8.97
CA TYR A 281 11.77 15.71 -9.52
C TYR A 281 11.00 16.85 -8.85
N VAL A 282 11.18 18.05 -9.42
CA VAL A 282 10.35 19.23 -9.13
C VAL A 282 9.91 19.82 -10.45
N ARG A 283 8.60 19.87 -10.69
CA ARG A 283 8.02 20.37 -11.94
C ARG A 283 6.96 21.41 -11.63
N SER A 284 7.08 22.56 -12.26
CA SER A 284 6.16 23.67 -12.08
C SER A 284 5.47 23.97 -13.40
N PHE A 285 4.16 24.18 -13.35
CA PHE A 285 3.34 24.50 -14.51
C PHE A 285 2.12 25.29 -14.07
N SER A 286 1.57 26.11 -14.97
CA SER A 286 0.26 26.70 -14.77
C SER A 286 -0.73 25.94 -15.66
N PRO A 287 -1.79 25.31 -15.11
CA PRO A 287 -2.77 24.61 -15.93
C PRO A 287 -3.36 25.54 -16.98
N VAL A 288 -3.40 25.05 -18.22
CA VAL A 288 -3.95 25.73 -19.39
C VAL A 288 -5.18 24.95 -19.81
N GLU A 289 -6.36 25.57 -19.76
CA GLU A 289 -7.60 24.96 -20.22
C GLU A 289 -7.90 25.48 -21.65
N ARG A 290 -8.05 24.56 -22.61
CA ARG A 290 -8.34 24.88 -24.04
C ARG A 290 -7.37 25.90 -24.67
N GLY A 291 -6.09 25.86 -24.32
CA GLY A 291 -5.08 26.75 -24.88
C GLY A 291 -5.06 28.17 -24.27
N ARG A 292 -5.81 28.43 -23.20
CA ARG A 292 -5.72 29.65 -22.38
C ARG A 292 -5.32 29.29 -20.96
N ALA A 293 -4.50 30.13 -20.31
CA ALA A 293 -4.20 29.94 -18.89
C ALA A 293 -5.53 29.84 -18.13
N ASN A 294 -5.65 28.87 -17.22
CA ASN A 294 -6.86 28.72 -16.41
C ASN A 294 -6.96 29.93 -15.48
N CYS A 295 -7.65 30.96 -15.95
CA CYS A 295 -8.07 32.10 -15.17
C CYS A 295 -9.55 31.93 -14.84
N ASP A 296 -9.88 31.89 -13.55
CA ASP A 296 -11.27 31.93 -13.12
C ASP A 296 -11.94 33.18 -13.72
N LEU A 297 -13.27 33.18 -13.86
CA LEU A 297 -14.04 34.35 -14.34
C LEU A 297 -13.74 35.64 -13.56
N ALA A 298 -13.18 35.52 -12.37
CA ALA A 298 -12.80 36.60 -11.48
C ALA A 298 -11.29 36.96 -11.52
N GLY A 299 -10.53 36.43 -12.48
CA GLY A 299 -9.15 36.83 -12.76
C GLY A 299 -8.08 36.21 -11.86
N ALA A 300 -8.31 35.04 -11.25
CA ALA A 300 -7.29 34.29 -10.52
C ALA A 300 -6.62 33.24 -11.39
N VAL A 301 -5.29 33.12 -11.31
CA VAL A 301 -4.50 32.09 -11.99
C VAL A 301 -3.94 31.12 -10.97
N THR A 302 -4.07 29.83 -11.25
CA THR A 302 -3.47 28.78 -10.42
C THR A 302 -2.10 28.40 -10.97
N HIS A 303 -1.12 28.29 -10.08
CA HIS A 303 0.21 27.77 -10.35
C HIS A 303 0.41 26.47 -9.59
N CYS A 304 0.74 25.40 -10.30
CA CYS A 304 0.91 24.08 -9.72
C CYS A 304 2.39 23.69 -9.66
N VAL A 305 2.81 23.19 -8.51
CA VAL A 305 4.12 22.59 -8.32
C VAL A 305 3.93 21.11 -7.98
N ARG A 306 4.51 20.24 -8.80
CA ARG A 306 4.57 18.80 -8.60
C ARG A 306 5.89 18.41 -7.98
N VAL A 307 5.81 17.67 -6.89
CA VAL A 307 6.95 17.12 -6.16
C VAL A 307 6.78 15.62 -6.01
N MET A 308 7.87 14.86 -6.10
CA MET A 308 7.84 13.40 -5.94
C MET A 308 8.32 13.00 -4.56
N HIS A 309 7.49 12.26 -3.86
CA HIS A 309 7.75 11.65 -2.57
C HIS A 309 8.43 10.28 -2.76
N ARG A 310 9.24 9.84 -1.80
CA ARG A 310 9.90 8.51 -1.85
C ARG A 310 8.99 7.36 -1.45
N GLN A 311 7.96 7.63 -0.65
CA GLN A 311 6.98 6.61 -0.26
C GLN A 311 6.03 6.28 -1.43
N PRO A 312 5.60 5.01 -1.55
CA PRO A 312 4.56 4.62 -2.50
C PRO A 312 3.20 5.18 -2.08
N TRP A 313 2.26 5.26 -3.03
CA TRP A 313 0.91 5.73 -2.77
C TRP A 313 0.14 4.88 -1.74
N GLN A 314 0.62 3.68 -1.41
CA GLN A 314 0.15 2.90 -0.26
C GLN A 314 0.16 3.71 1.04
N ASN A 315 1.22 4.47 1.30
CA ASN A 315 1.46 5.21 2.54
C ASN A 315 0.92 6.65 2.48
N ILE A 316 -0.37 6.78 2.15
CA ILE A 316 -1.07 8.06 1.97
C ILE A 316 -0.91 8.97 3.20
N ARG A 317 -0.89 8.41 4.41
CA ARG A 317 -0.80 9.19 5.66
C ARG A 317 0.51 9.97 5.74
N ASP A 318 1.63 9.32 5.48
CA ASP A 318 2.95 9.95 5.58
C ASP A 318 3.14 10.97 4.46
N ILE A 319 2.72 10.61 3.24
CA ILE A 319 2.71 11.55 2.09
C ILE A 319 1.90 12.80 2.43
N ARG A 320 0.70 12.65 3.00
CA ARG A 320 -0.14 13.80 3.38
C ARG A 320 0.51 14.65 4.46
N ARG A 321 1.10 14.03 5.48
CA ARG A 321 1.83 14.74 6.54
C ARG A 321 2.94 15.61 5.95
N ASP A 322 3.82 15.01 5.15
CA ASP A 322 4.99 15.70 4.61
C ASP A 322 4.57 16.78 3.60
N THR A 323 3.50 16.53 2.84
CA THR A 323 2.89 17.53 1.94
C THR A 323 2.34 18.71 2.73
N THR A 324 1.63 18.45 3.83
CA THR A 324 1.09 19.49 4.71
C THR A 324 2.21 20.35 5.31
N ASP A 325 3.33 19.72 5.73
CA ASP A 325 4.49 20.45 6.25
C ASP A 325 5.12 21.38 5.19
N LEU A 326 5.25 20.90 3.94
CA LEU A 326 5.69 21.72 2.81
C LEU A 326 4.71 22.88 2.55
N MET A 327 3.40 22.60 2.52
CA MET A 327 2.38 23.61 2.30
C MET A 327 2.42 24.72 3.36
N TYR A 328 2.53 24.38 4.65
CA TYR A 328 2.60 25.38 5.72
C TYR A 328 3.86 26.25 5.63
N LYS A 329 5.03 25.66 5.34
CA LYS A 329 6.28 26.41 5.17
C LYS A 329 6.23 27.32 3.95
N LEU A 330 5.68 26.84 2.84
CA LEU A 330 5.47 27.63 1.63
C LEU A 330 4.49 28.78 1.91
N LEU A 331 3.39 28.53 2.62
CA LEU A 331 2.42 29.55 3.00
C LEU A 331 3.06 30.66 3.84
N GLY A 332 3.89 30.28 4.83
CA GLY A 332 4.63 31.24 5.66
C GLY A 332 5.59 32.11 4.85
N GLN A 333 6.25 31.55 3.83
CA GLN A 333 7.11 32.33 2.92
C GLN A 333 6.33 33.23 1.98
N LEU A 334 5.20 32.76 1.46
CA LEU A 334 4.35 33.59 0.60
C LEU A 334 3.84 34.82 1.36
N HIS A 335 3.46 34.64 2.63
CA HIS A 335 3.10 35.76 3.50
C HIS A 335 4.28 36.71 3.77
N SER A 336 5.50 36.18 3.97
CA SER A 336 6.70 37.01 4.17
C SER A 336 7.06 37.86 2.94
N TRP A 337 6.72 37.37 1.74
CA TRP A 337 6.87 38.12 0.48
C TRP A 337 5.73 39.10 0.21
N GLY A 338 4.73 39.18 1.10
CA GLY A 338 3.58 40.07 0.96
C GLY A 338 2.55 39.59 -0.06
N VAL A 339 2.49 38.29 -0.36
CA VAL A 339 1.46 37.70 -1.21
C VAL A 339 0.20 37.45 -0.38
N ASP A 340 -0.87 38.18 -0.68
CA ASP A 340 -2.13 38.14 0.05
C ASP A 340 -3.11 37.15 -0.61
N PHE A 341 -3.54 36.12 0.14
CA PHE A 341 -4.53 35.15 -0.34
C PHE A 341 -5.94 35.71 -0.17
N ARG A 342 -6.35 36.62 -1.07
CA ARG A 342 -7.71 37.16 -1.09
C ARG A 342 -8.58 36.39 -2.07
N ASN A 343 -9.80 36.09 -1.65
CA ASN A 343 -10.83 35.64 -2.60
C ASN A 343 -10.95 36.66 -3.72
N THR A 344 -11.13 36.16 -4.94
CA THR A 344 -11.31 37.02 -6.10
C THR A 344 -12.55 37.90 -5.94
N PRO A 345 -12.45 39.21 -6.25
CA PRO A 345 -13.61 40.09 -6.17
C PRO A 345 -14.69 39.63 -7.16
N GLN A 346 -15.91 39.40 -6.65
CA GLN A 346 -17.04 38.98 -7.49
C GLN A 346 -17.60 40.19 -8.25
N PRO A 347 -17.62 40.19 -9.59
CA PRO A 347 -18.26 41.26 -10.34
C PRO A 347 -19.79 41.12 -10.21
N VAL A 348 -20.42 42.01 -9.44
CA VAL A 348 -21.88 42.05 -9.30
C VAL A 348 -22.44 43.07 -10.29
N HIS A 349 -23.09 42.58 -11.34
CA HIS A 349 -23.88 43.42 -12.24
C HIS A 349 -25.28 43.60 -11.66
N ILE A 350 -25.53 44.76 -11.04
CA ILE A 350 -26.85 45.11 -10.53
C ILE A 350 -27.68 45.69 -11.68
N GLU A 351 -28.52 44.86 -12.31
CA GLU A 351 -29.52 45.34 -13.26
C GLU A 351 -30.67 46.01 -12.49
N THR A 352 -30.75 47.34 -12.56
CA THR A 352 -31.91 48.06 -12.04
C THR A 352 -33.06 47.94 -13.03
N ASN A 353 -33.96 46.98 -12.81
CA ASN A 353 -35.26 46.96 -13.50
C ASN A 353 -36.14 48.09 -12.95
N VAL A 354 -35.87 49.32 -13.39
CA VAL A 354 -36.77 50.45 -13.16
C VAL A 354 -37.93 50.31 -14.14
N SER A 355 -39.02 49.69 -13.69
CA SER A 355 -40.33 49.90 -14.30
C SER A 355 -40.60 51.40 -14.28
N LYS A 356 -40.90 51.98 -15.45
CA LYS A 356 -41.25 53.41 -15.59
C LYS A 356 -42.54 53.78 -14.85
N ASP A 357 -43.31 52.80 -14.37
CA ASP A 357 -44.46 53.01 -13.51
C ASP A 357 -44.09 52.62 -12.07
N GLY A 358 -44.28 53.59 -11.16
CA GLY A 358 -43.74 53.59 -9.81
C GLY A 358 -44.07 52.36 -8.97
N ALA A 359 -43.13 52.10 -8.05
CA ALA A 359 -43.26 51.25 -6.86
C ALA A 359 -43.40 49.74 -7.11
N THR A 360 -42.27 49.04 -7.30
CA THR A 360 -41.94 47.82 -6.52
C THR A 360 -40.50 47.38 -6.79
N TRP A 361 -39.67 47.39 -5.74
CA TRP A 361 -38.34 46.79 -5.78
C TRP A 361 -38.47 45.28 -5.54
N ARG A 362 -38.14 44.45 -6.53
CA ARG A 362 -37.89 43.03 -6.32
C ARG A 362 -36.42 42.75 -6.55
N PHE A 363 -35.70 42.46 -5.47
CA PHE A 363 -34.37 41.89 -5.54
C PHE A 363 -34.51 40.40 -5.89
N ARG A 364 -33.90 39.98 -7.00
CA ARG A 364 -33.67 38.57 -7.30
C ARG A 364 -32.16 38.37 -7.17
N VAL A 365 -31.77 37.66 -6.11
CA VAL A 365 -30.39 37.23 -5.86
C VAL A 365 -30.05 36.08 -6.77
#